data_AF-A0A498H7C9-F1
#
_entry.id   AF-A0A498H7C9-F1
#
_cell.length_a   1.000
_cell.length_b   1.000
_cell.length_c   1.000
_cell.angle_alpha   90.00
_cell.angle_beta   90.00
_cell.angle_gamma   90.00
#
_symmetry.space_group_name_H-M   'P 1'
#
loop_
_entity.id
_entity.type
_entity.pdbx_description
1 polymer ?
#
loop_
_entity_poly.entity_id
_entity_poly.type
_entity_poly.pdbx_seq_one_letter_code
_entity_poly.pdbx_strand_id
1 'polypeptide(L)'
;MEYVALTGISHDVVTDLKNHGLRTIEIRSPHNFFTALNLHVGDNIFLTSTSTQDLTAGTKGIIVKLMQHQVSTHRIINGTDNFYEEREMTMIRIQLQSRCMARVRKVLSNQIGQITLVDAEEMSFYDAR
;
A
#
# COMPACT_ATOMS: atom_id res chain seq x y z
N MET A 1 -3.49 -2.63 -17.37
CA MET A 1 -2.08 -2.22 -17.17
C MET A 1 -1.58 -2.94 -15.94
N GLU A 2 -0.30 -3.30 -15.91
CA GLU A 2 0.28 -3.96 -14.74
C GLU A 2 0.67 -2.92 -13.69
N TYR A 3 0.30 -3.18 -12.44
CA TYR A 3 0.64 -2.35 -11.29
C TYR A 3 1.15 -3.20 -10.15
N VAL A 4 2.12 -2.64 -9.43
CA VAL A 4 2.41 -3.08 -8.07
C VAL A 4 1.20 -2.75 -7.19
N ALA A 5 0.81 -3.68 -6.31
CA ALA A 5 -0.37 -3.52 -5.47
C ALA A 5 -0.03 -3.48 -3.98
N LEU A 6 -0.67 -2.56 -3.25
CA LEU A 6 -0.73 -2.56 -1.80
C LEU A 6 -2.14 -2.93 -1.36
N THR A 7 -2.27 -4.00 -0.60
CA THR A 7 -3.53 -4.63 -0.20
C THR A 7 -3.78 -4.46 1.29
N GLY A 8 -5.02 -4.67 1.73
CA GLY A 8 -5.40 -4.56 3.14
C GLY A 8 -5.16 -3.17 3.73
N ILE A 9 -5.17 -2.13 2.89
CA ILE A 9 -5.02 -0.75 3.34
C ILE A 9 -6.32 -0.31 4.04
N SER A 10 -6.23 0.46 5.13
CA SER A 10 -7.42 0.94 5.83
C SER A 10 -8.43 1.60 4.87
N HIS A 11 -9.71 1.30 5.06
CA HIS A 11 -10.78 1.90 4.27
C HIS A 11 -10.76 3.44 4.37
N ASP A 12 -10.41 3.97 5.55
CA ASP A 12 -10.29 5.42 5.79
C ASP A 12 -9.18 6.03 4.94
N VAL A 13 -8.04 5.34 4.79
CA VAL A 13 -6.94 5.81 3.93
C VAL A 13 -7.38 5.86 2.47
N VAL A 14 -8.09 4.85 1.99
CA VAL A 14 -8.59 4.80 0.61
C VAL A 14 -9.62 5.91 0.39
N THR A 15 -10.52 6.14 1.35
CA THR A 15 -11.54 7.20 1.29
C THR A 15 -10.91 8.59 1.34
N ASP A 16 -9.93 8.82 2.22
CA ASP A 16 -9.19 10.08 2.29
C ASP A 16 -8.45 10.38 0.99
N LEU A 17 -7.84 9.37 0.37
CA LEU A 17 -7.19 9.53 -0.94
C LEU A 17 -8.18 9.89 -2.04
N LYS A 18 -9.40 9.33 -2.02
CA LYS A 18 -10.46 9.70 -2.97
C LYS A 18 -10.90 11.16 -2.80
N ASN A 19 -11.02 11.63 -1.56
CA ASN A 19 -11.59 12.95 -1.25
C ASN A 19 -10.56 14.08 -1.27
N HIS A 20 -9.35 13.84 -0.78
CA HIS A 20 -8.32 14.87 -0.55
C HIS A 20 -7.16 14.78 -1.54
N GLY A 21 -7.04 13.69 -2.29
CA GLY A 21 -6.11 13.55 -3.40
C GLY A 21 -4.64 13.36 -3.01
N LEU A 22 -4.22 13.64 -1.78
CA LEU A 22 -2.85 13.43 -1.28
C LEU A 22 -2.88 12.92 0.16
N ARG A 23 -2.15 11.83 0.43
CA ARG A 23 -2.02 11.28 1.80
C ARG A 23 -0.67 10.63 2.02
N THR A 24 -0.10 10.84 3.20
CA THR A 24 1.06 10.09 3.67
C THR A 24 0.61 8.96 4.59
N ILE A 25 1.15 7.76 4.36
CA ILE A 25 0.87 6.57 5.16
C ILE A 25 2.16 5.85 5.56
N GLU A 26 2.06 5.05 6.61
CA GLU A 26 3.14 4.19 7.08
C GLU A 26 2.82 2.72 6.80
N ILE A 27 3.74 2.06 6.10
CA ILE A 27 3.66 0.64 5.79
C ILE A 27 4.45 -0.12 6.85
N ARG A 28 3.71 -0.90 7.64
CA ARG A 28 4.23 -1.74 8.72
C ARG A 28 3.91 -3.23 8.53
N SER A 29 2.95 -3.57 7.68
CA SER A 29 2.59 -4.95 7.39
C SER A 29 3.70 -5.61 6.56
N PRO A 30 4.20 -6.81 6.93
CA PRO A 30 5.28 -7.48 6.20
C PRO A 30 5.01 -7.65 4.70
N HIS A 31 3.76 -8.00 4.34
CA HIS A 31 3.35 -8.21 2.95
C HIS A 31 3.52 -6.95 2.08
N ASN A 32 3.00 -5.81 2.53
CA ASN A 32 3.19 -4.54 1.83
C ASN A 32 4.60 -3.98 2.01
N PHE A 33 5.32 -4.33 3.06
CA PHE A 33 6.65 -3.77 3.34
C PHE A 33 7.64 -4.15 2.24
N PHE A 34 7.74 -5.44 1.89
CA PHE A 34 8.64 -5.89 0.80
C PHE A 34 8.26 -5.29 -0.55
N THR A 35 6.96 -5.16 -0.80
CA THR A 35 6.43 -4.51 -1.99
C THR A 35 6.82 -3.04 -2.02
N ALA A 36 6.58 -2.31 -0.93
CA ALA A 36 6.87 -0.89 -0.83
C ALA A 36 8.37 -0.57 -0.83
N LEU A 37 9.21 -1.49 -0.33
CA LEU A 37 10.67 -1.31 -0.29
C LEU A 37 11.29 -1.09 -1.68
N ASN A 38 10.70 -1.70 -2.71
CA ASN A 38 11.21 -1.66 -4.08
C ASN A 38 10.55 -0.59 -4.98
N LEU A 39 9.69 0.25 -4.41
CA LEU A 39 9.00 1.32 -5.14
C LEU A 39 9.88 2.55 -5.29
N HIS A 40 9.71 3.25 -6.41
CA HIS A 40 10.40 4.50 -6.71
C HIS A 40 9.42 5.66 -6.84
N VAL A 41 9.87 6.86 -6.45
CA VAL A 41 9.07 8.08 -6.63
C VAL A 41 8.74 8.24 -8.11
N GLY A 42 7.46 8.39 -8.41
CA GLY A 42 6.94 8.41 -9.78
C GLY A 42 6.08 7.21 -10.13
N ASP A 43 6.25 6.07 -9.44
CA ASP A 43 5.53 4.84 -9.74
C ASP A 43 4.03 4.98 -9.51
N ASN A 44 3.24 4.33 -10.37
CA ASN A 44 1.81 4.16 -10.19
C ASN A 44 1.54 2.82 -9.49
N ILE A 45 0.73 2.86 -8.45
CA ILE A 45 0.47 1.74 -7.55
C ILE A 45 -1.04 1.53 -7.46
N PHE A 46 -1.47 0.27 -7.46
CA PHE A 46 -2.84 -0.09 -7.16
C PHE A 46 -3.01 -0.22 -5.64
N LEU A 47 -3.91 0.57 -5.05
CA LEU A 47 -4.27 0.50 -3.64
C LEU A 47 -5.66 -0.10 -3.47
N THR A 48 -5.79 -1.06 -2.56
CA THR A 48 -7.11 -1.58 -2.16
C THR A 48 -7.17 -1.87 -0.66
N SER A 49 -8.38 -1.74 -0.11
CA SER A 49 -8.70 -2.18 1.25
C SER A 49 -8.96 -3.69 1.35
N THR A 50 -9.11 -4.35 0.21
CA THR A 50 -9.27 -5.81 0.14
C THR A 50 -7.98 -6.48 0.62
N SER A 51 -8.11 -7.50 1.47
CA SER A 51 -6.95 -8.26 1.95
C SER A 51 -6.21 -8.93 0.78
N THR A 52 -4.96 -9.32 0.98
CA THR A 52 -4.20 -10.08 -0.05
C THR A 52 -4.89 -11.39 -0.43
N GLN A 53 -5.52 -12.05 0.53
CA GLN A 53 -6.14 -13.36 0.35
C GLN A 53 -7.44 -13.27 -0.46
N ASP A 54 -8.15 -12.13 -0.32
CA ASP A 54 -9.41 -11.86 -1.03
C ASP A 54 -9.19 -11.09 -2.35
N LEU A 55 -7.93 -10.80 -2.70
CA LEU A 55 -7.58 -10.13 -3.94
C LEU A 55 -7.91 -11.03 -5.13
N THR A 56 -8.90 -10.62 -5.93
CA THR A 56 -9.44 -11.41 -7.04
C THR A 56 -9.72 -10.52 -8.25
N ALA A 57 -9.98 -11.16 -9.40
CA ALA A 57 -10.52 -10.43 -10.54
C ALA A 57 -11.85 -9.78 -10.15
N GLY A 58 -11.95 -8.48 -10.37
CA GLY A 58 -13.08 -7.66 -9.96
C GLY A 58 -12.87 -6.81 -8.72
N THR A 59 -11.80 -7.04 -7.95
CA THR A 59 -11.47 -6.19 -6.81
C THR A 59 -11.30 -4.74 -7.28
N LYS A 60 -12.06 -3.83 -6.66
CA LYS A 60 -11.94 -2.39 -6.89
C LYS A 60 -10.81 -1.82 -6.03
N GLY A 61 -10.17 -0.78 -6.55
CA GLY A 61 -9.12 -0.04 -5.88
C GLY A 61 -8.90 1.31 -6.52
N ILE A 62 -7.85 1.99 -6.06
CA ILE A 62 -7.44 3.31 -6.54
C ILE A 62 -6.03 3.22 -7.11
N ILE A 63 -5.82 3.81 -8.27
CA ILE A 63 -4.47 4.08 -8.78
C ILE A 63 -3.97 5.34 -8.10
N VAL A 64 -2.79 5.24 -7.51
CA VAL A 64 -2.10 6.36 -6.89
C VAL A 64 -0.70 6.48 -7.44
N LYS A 65 -0.16 7.69 -7.46
CA LYS A 65 1.23 7.97 -7.77
C LYS A 65 2.06 8.13 -6.49
N LEU A 66 3.21 7.49 -6.43
CA LEU A 66 4.17 7.65 -5.34
C LEU A 66 4.90 8.99 -5.48
N MET A 67 4.72 9.86 -4.47
CA MET A 67 5.30 11.21 -4.44
C MET A 67 6.55 11.29 -3.56
N GLN A 68 6.59 10.51 -2.48
CA GLN A 68 7.73 10.44 -1.56
C GLN A 68 7.85 9.02 -1.00
N HIS A 69 9.09 8.58 -0.75
CA HIS A 69 9.42 7.27 -0.18
C HIS A 69 10.53 7.44 0.84
N GLN A 70 10.33 6.92 2.04
CA GLN A 70 11.30 6.98 3.12
C GLN A 70 11.25 5.72 3.96
N VAL A 71 12.40 5.07 4.14
CA VAL A 71 12.56 3.97 5.10
C VAL A 71 13.01 4.55 6.44
N SER A 72 12.41 4.10 7.54
CA SER A 72 12.74 4.54 8.88
C SER A 72 12.74 3.37 9.85
N THR A 73 13.66 3.40 10.83
CA THR A 73 13.75 2.41 11.90
C THR A 73 13.61 3.12 13.24
N HIS A 74 12.65 2.66 14.04
CA HIS A 74 12.42 3.10 15.41
C HIS A 74 12.97 2.08 16.38
N ARG A 75 13.80 2.53 17.32
CA ARG A 75 14.31 1.72 18.43
C ARG A 75 13.77 2.31 19.74
N ILE A 76 13.11 1.48 20.53
CA ILE A 76 12.58 1.82 21.86
C ILE A 76 13.25 0.89 22.87
N ILE A 77 13.95 1.48 23.83
CA ILE A 77 14.56 0.77 24.95
C ILE A 77 13.84 1.20 26.23
N ASN A 78 13.21 0.24 26.90
CA ASN A 78 12.56 0.43 28.18
C ASN A 78 13.32 -0.38 29.24
N GLY A 79 13.87 0.29 30.25
CA GLY A 79 14.67 -0.35 31.28
C GLY A 79 14.37 0.17 32.68
N THR A 80 14.41 -0.73 33.65
CA THR A 80 14.60 -0.47 35.09
C THR A 80 15.72 -1.38 35.60
N ASP A 81 16.20 -1.20 36.83
CA ASP A 81 17.35 -1.97 37.38
C ASP A 81 17.17 -3.51 37.30
N ASN A 82 15.93 -4.01 37.26
CA ASN A 82 15.60 -5.44 37.19
C ASN A 82 14.94 -5.89 35.88
N PHE A 83 14.69 -5.00 34.92
CA PHE A 83 13.99 -5.33 33.67
C PHE A 83 14.56 -4.54 32.49
N TYR A 84 14.92 -5.25 31.42
CA TYR A 84 15.41 -4.65 30.18
C TYR A 84 14.57 -5.18 29.01
N GLU A 85 13.87 -4.28 28.32
CA GLU A 85 13.13 -4.58 27.10
C GLU A 85 13.58 -3.65 25.99
N GLU A 86 13.92 -4.25 24.85
CA GLU A 86 14.29 -3.54 23.64
C GLU A 86 13.36 -3.96 22.50
N ARG A 87 12.83 -2.98 21.78
CA ARG A 87 11.99 -3.18 20.60
C ARG A 87 12.51 -2.33 19.45
N GLU A 88 12.76 -2.98 18.32
CA GLU A 88 13.11 -2.31 17.07
C GLU A 88 12.00 -2.55 16.04
N MET A 89 11.62 -1.50 15.30
CA MET A 89 10.62 -1.58 14.25
C MET A 89 11.04 -0.76 13.03
N THR A 90 11.16 -1.41 11.88
CA THR A 90 11.37 -0.75 10.59
C THR A 90 10.05 -0.56 9.87
N MET A 91 9.84 0.62 9.28
CA MET A 91 8.64 0.98 8.53
C MET A 91 8.98 1.83 7.31
N ILE A 92 8.08 1.87 6.34
CA ILE A 92 8.21 2.70 5.15
C ILE A 92 7.12 3.76 5.16
N ARG A 93 7.52 5.04 5.13
CA ARG A 93 6.61 6.17 5.00
C ARG A 93 6.54 6.57 3.54
N ILE A 94 5.34 6.50 2.96
CA ILE A 94 5.09 6.85 1.56
C ILE A 94 4.05 7.95 1.45
N GLN A 95 4.25 8.91 0.55
CA GLN A 95 3.25 9.89 0.19
C GLN A 95 2.63 9.52 -1.16
N LEU A 96 1.30 9.45 -1.18
CA LEU A 96 0.52 8.95 -2.31
C LEU A 96 -0.40 10.05 -2.82
N GLN A 97 -0.43 10.23 -4.15
CA GLN A 97 -1.36 11.12 -4.82
C GLN A 97 -2.39 10.30 -5.61
N SER A 98 -3.68 10.54 -5.37
CA SER A 98 -4.79 9.91 -6.09
C SER A 98 -4.76 10.24 -7.59
N ARG A 99 -5.06 9.25 -8.43
CA ARG A 99 -5.17 9.41 -9.88
C ARG A 99 -6.57 9.06 -10.38
N CYS A 100 -6.95 7.80 -10.30
CA CYS A 100 -8.22 7.30 -10.82
C CYS A 100 -8.66 6.03 -10.09
N MET A 101 -9.92 5.64 -10.27
CA MET A 101 -10.42 4.34 -9.81
C MET A 101 -9.96 3.24 -10.77
N ALA A 102 -9.80 2.03 -10.27
CA ALA A 102 -9.44 0.88 -11.09
C ALA A 102 -10.08 -0.43 -10.60
N ARG A 103 -10.17 -1.39 -11.52
CA ARG A 103 -10.63 -2.76 -11.27
C ARG A 103 -9.51 -3.73 -11.60
N VAL A 104 -9.26 -4.70 -10.73
CA VAL A 104 -8.36 -5.81 -11.06
C VAL A 104 -9.01 -6.67 -12.15
N ARG A 105 -8.31 -6.91 -13.24
CA ARG A 105 -8.67 -7.91 -14.27
C ARG A 105 -8.09 -9.26 -13.94
N LYS A 106 -6.84 -9.29 -13.45
CA LYS A 106 -6.12 -10.50 -13.09
C LYS A 106 -5.09 -10.23 -12.00
N VAL A 107 -4.95 -11.17 -11.08
CA VAL A 107 -3.84 -11.19 -10.11
C VAL A 107 -2.67 -11.93 -10.75
N LEU A 108 -1.52 -11.28 -10.83
CA LEU A 108 -0.30 -11.81 -11.46
C LEU A 108 0.60 -12.49 -10.43
N SER A 109 0.75 -11.88 -9.25
CA SER A 109 1.40 -12.48 -8.08
C SER A 109 0.83 -11.89 -6.79
N ASN A 110 0.68 -12.71 -5.76
CA ASN A 110 0.27 -12.31 -4.41
C ASN A 110 0.81 -13.24 -3.31
N GLN A 111 1.88 -14.00 -3.61
CA GLN A 111 2.47 -14.95 -2.66
C GLN A 111 3.22 -14.23 -1.54
N ILE A 112 3.33 -14.89 -0.38
CA ILE A 112 4.12 -14.39 0.74
C ILE A 112 5.59 -14.25 0.31
N GLY A 113 6.21 -13.11 0.61
CA GLY A 113 7.62 -12.83 0.29
C GLY A 113 7.85 -12.35 -1.15
N GLN A 114 6.82 -12.33 -2.00
CA GLN A 114 6.89 -11.73 -3.33
C GLN A 114 6.17 -10.38 -3.36
N ILE A 115 6.53 -9.56 -4.34
CA ILE A 115 5.79 -8.33 -4.64
C ILE A 115 4.40 -8.68 -5.18
N THR A 116 3.39 -7.96 -4.71
CA THR A 116 2.03 -8.17 -5.23
C THR A 116 1.87 -7.40 -6.54
N LEU A 117 1.45 -8.11 -7.59
CA LEU A 117 1.29 -7.59 -8.94
C LEU A 117 -0.11 -7.89 -9.45
N VAL A 118 -0.75 -6.90 -10.07
CA VAL A 118 -2.08 -7.01 -10.66
C VAL A 118 -2.10 -6.40 -12.05
N ASP A 119 -2.84 -7.01 -12.96
CA ASP A 119 -3.33 -6.31 -14.14
C ASP A 119 -4.66 -5.65 -13.79
N ALA A 120 -4.71 -4.31 -13.82
CA ALA A 120 -5.90 -3.54 -13.52
C ALA A 120 -6.30 -2.64 -14.71
N GLU A 121 -7.60 -2.42 -14.86
CA GLU A 121 -8.19 -1.45 -15.77
C GLU A 121 -8.59 -0.19 -15.01
N GLU A 122 -8.22 0.96 -15.55
CA GLU A 122 -8.67 2.25 -15.02
C GLU A 122 -10.15 2.44 -15.38
N MET A 123 -10.95 2.80 -14.38
CA MET A 123 -12.37 3.08 -14.54
C MET A 123 -12.57 4.52 -14.98
N SER A 124 -13.38 4.69 -16.03
CA SER A 124 -13.86 6.01 -16.44
C SER A 124 -14.80 6.58 -15.37
N PHE A 125 -14.89 7.91 -15.27
CA PHE A 125 -15.77 8.61 -14.30
C PHE A 125 -17.24 8.14 -14.31
N TYR A 126 -17.70 7.55 -15.43
CA TYR A 126 -19.06 7.00 -15.56
C TYR A 126 -19.26 5.63 -14.89
N ASP A 127 -18.21 4.81 -14.76
CA ASP A 127 -18.26 3.46 -14.16
C ASP A 127 -17.93 3.45 -12.65
N ALA A 128 -17.64 4.62 -12.09
CA ALA A 128 -17.22 4.78 -10.69
C ALA A 128 -18.40 4.95 -9.70
N ARG A 129 -19.65 4.91 -10.18
CA ARG A 129 -20.88 5.05 -9.38
C ARG A 129 -21.35 3.74 -8.74
#